data_AF-A0A1B6FLQ4-F1
#
_entry.id   AF-A0A1B6FLQ4-F1
#
_cell.length_a   1.000
_cell.length_b   1.000
_cell.length_c   1.000
_cell.angle_alpha   90.00
_cell.angle_beta   90.00
_cell.angle_gamma   90.00
#
_symmetry.space_group_name_H-M   'P 1'
#
loop_
_entity.id
_entity.type
_entity.pdbx_description
1 polymer ?
#
loop_
_entity_poly.entity_id
_entity_poly.type
_entity_poly.pdbx_seq_one_letter_code
_entity_poly.pdbx_strand_id
1 'polypeptide(L)'
;YEDSWEPCKGKPTNLAHEQYGYCQAGTSGLLLSDDTALIGTPGPYTWRGTVFVFSVSDDFLLRDKNFYYGPVIEGEAPVDKYSYLGMSVTAGQFLEEGRMVYAAGAPQFLEEGRMV
;
A
#
# COMPACT_ATOMS: atom_id res chain seq x y z
N TYR A 1 -21.71 10.13 -11.04
CA TYR A 1 -21.19 10.00 -9.67
C TYR A 1 -19.73 9.64 -9.86
N GLU A 2 -18.79 10.48 -9.44
CA GLU A 2 -17.36 10.14 -9.51
C GLU A 2 -17.05 9.24 -8.33
N ASP A 3 -16.77 7.96 -8.58
CA ASP A 3 -16.26 7.05 -7.56
C ASP A 3 -14.83 7.46 -7.23
N SER A 4 -14.58 7.81 -5.96
CA SER A 4 -13.25 8.11 -5.44
C SER A 4 -12.74 6.96 -4.59
N TRP A 5 -11.50 6.55 -4.84
CA TRP A 5 -10.83 5.50 -4.08
C TRP A 5 -9.97 6.11 -2.98
N GLU A 6 -10.47 6.05 -1.74
CA GLU A 6 -9.84 6.68 -0.58
C GLU A 6 -9.38 5.63 0.45
N PRO A 7 -8.26 4.92 0.21
CA PRO A 7 -7.84 3.75 1.01
C PRO A 7 -7.59 4.04 2.49
N CYS A 8 -7.29 5.29 2.85
CA CYS A 8 -7.08 5.70 4.25
C CYS A 8 -8.31 6.29 4.93
N LYS A 9 -9.42 6.46 4.21
CA LYS A 9 -10.65 7.03 4.78
C LYS A 9 -11.23 6.09 5.83
N GLY A 10 -11.69 6.68 6.94
CA GLY A 10 -12.27 5.94 8.05
C GLY A 10 -11.26 5.20 8.93
N LYS A 11 -9.96 5.30 8.66
CA LYS A 11 -8.91 4.75 9.53
C LYS A 11 -8.57 5.69 10.68
N PRO A 12 -7.99 5.19 11.79
CA PRO A 12 -7.61 6.04 12.94
C PRO A 12 -6.64 7.15 12.55
N THR A 13 -6.91 8.38 13.01
CA THR A 13 -6.09 9.57 12.75
C THR A 13 -5.85 10.41 14.00
N ASN A 14 -6.36 9.99 15.16
CA ASN A 14 -6.31 10.77 16.41
C ASN A 14 -4.88 10.91 16.97
N LEU A 15 -3.95 10.04 16.58
CA LEU A 15 -2.53 10.12 16.93
C LEU A 15 -1.66 10.60 15.75
N ALA A 16 -2.27 11.28 14.77
CA ALA A 16 -1.58 11.87 13.62
C ALA A 16 -0.63 10.88 12.91
N HIS A 17 0.69 11.15 12.96
CA HIS A 17 1.74 10.35 12.34
C HIS A 17 1.86 8.93 12.90
N GLU A 18 1.47 8.66 14.14
CA GLU A 18 1.51 7.30 14.70
C GLU A 18 0.38 6.40 14.15
N GLN A 19 -0.53 6.96 13.35
CA GLN A 19 -1.60 6.25 12.66
C GLN A 19 -1.69 6.71 11.19
N TYR A 20 -2.90 6.84 10.63
CA TYR A 20 -3.11 7.21 9.23
C TYR A 20 -3.26 8.72 9.00
N GLY A 21 -2.96 9.57 10.00
CA GLY A 21 -3.13 11.02 9.91
C GLY A 21 -2.27 11.68 8.82
N TYR A 22 -1.10 11.11 8.51
CA TYR A 22 -0.27 11.51 7.37
C TYR A 22 -0.18 10.38 6.34
N CYS A 23 -1.31 9.74 6.01
CA CYS A 23 -1.32 8.56 5.17
C CYS A 23 -0.54 8.70 3.84
N GLN A 24 -0.71 9.78 3.08
CA GLN A 24 -0.02 9.98 1.79
C GLN A 24 -0.23 8.83 0.79
N ALA A 25 -1.44 8.26 0.76
CA ALA A 25 -1.79 7.24 -0.22
C ALA A 25 -1.74 7.82 -1.63
N GLY A 26 -1.16 7.06 -2.56
CA GLY A 26 -0.95 7.50 -3.94
C GLY A 26 0.41 8.12 -4.21
N THR A 27 1.33 8.09 -3.23
CA THR A 27 2.73 8.51 -3.45
C THR A 27 3.39 7.70 -4.58
N SER A 28 3.05 6.42 -4.67
CA SER A 28 3.31 5.59 -5.84
C SER A 28 2.07 4.77 -6.17
N GLY A 29 1.94 4.34 -7.42
CA GLY A 29 0.78 3.58 -7.87
C GLY A 29 1.06 2.78 -9.13
N LEU A 30 0.41 1.63 -9.24
CA LEU A 30 0.43 0.78 -10.42
C LEU A 30 -0.98 0.21 -10.65
N LEU A 31 -1.49 0.35 -11.87
CA LEU A 31 -2.70 -0.32 -12.31
C LEU A 31 -2.32 -1.56 -13.12
N LEU A 32 -2.84 -2.70 -12.69
CA LEU A 32 -2.63 -4.00 -13.32
C LEU A 32 -3.67 -4.24 -14.41
N SER A 33 -3.40 -5.19 -15.30
CA SER A 33 -4.31 -5.56 -16.40
C SER A 33 -5.60 -6.25 -15.95
N ASP A 34 -5.69 -6.67 -14.69
CA ASP A 34 -6.84 -7.34 -14.09
C ASP A 34 -7.70 -6.38 -13.22
N ASP A 35 -7.61 -5.07 -13.49
CA ASP A 35 -8.24 -4.00 -12.72
C ASP A 35 -7.80 -3.93 -11.25
N THR A 36 -6.68 -4.55 -10.88
CA THR A 36 -6.12 -4.37 -9.53
C THR A 36 -5.29 -3.09 -9.46
N ALA A 37 -5.62 -2.21 -8.53
CA ALA A 37 -4.80 -1.06 -8.18
C ALA A 37 -3.88 -1.39 -6.99
N LEU A 38 -2.59 -1.18 -7.17
CA LEU A 38 -1.56 -1.24 -6.14
C LEU A 38 -1.12 0.18 -5.81
N ILE A 39 -1.33 0.63 -4.57
CA ILE A 39 -1.13 2.01 -4.14
C ILE A 39 -0.15 2.08 -2.97
N GLY A 40 1.02 2.68 -3.22
CA GLY A 40 2.04 2.91 -2.21
C GLY A 40 1.70 4.08 -1.28
N THR A 41 1.89 3.85 0.02
CA THR A 41 1.41 4.72 1.09
C THR A 41 2.46 4.79 2.21
N PRO A 42 3.50 5.63 2.08
CA PRO A 42 4.67 5.61 2.96
C PRO A 42 4.49 6.27 4.32
N GLY A 43 3.44 7.06 4.53
CA GLY A 43 3.29 7.88 5.72
C GLY A 43 2.70 7.26 7.01
N PRO A 44 1.88 6.19 6.98
CA PRO A 44 1.28 5.64 8.20
C PRO A 44 2.30 5.09 9.19
N TYR A 45 1.93 5.13 10.48
CA TYR A 45 2.67 4.51 11.59
C TYR A 45 4.14 4.96 11.67
N THR A 46 4.32 6.27 11.81
CA THR A 46 5.62 6.95 11.94
C THR A 46 6.50 6.66 10.72
N TRP A 47 5.95 6.95 9.54
CA TRP A 47 6.61 6.75 8.24
C TRP A 47 7.13 5.32 8.03
N ARG A 48 6.52 4.33 8.69
CA ARG A 48 6.77 2.92 8.42
C ARG A 48 6.31 2.58 7.01
N GLY A 49 5.12 3.03 6.66
CA GLY A 49 4.55 2.87 5.33
C GLY A 49 3.86 1.53 5.11
N THR A 50 3.07 1.45 4.04
CA THR A 50 2.34 0.27 3.59
C THR A 50 1.98 0.39 2.11
N VAL A 51 1.41 -0.67 1.57
CA VAL A 51 0.79 -0.70 0.24
C VAL A 51 -0.66 -1.11 0.37
N PHE A 52 -1.54 -0.49 -0.41
CA PHE A 52 -2.94 -0.88 -0.56
C PHE A 52 -3.16 -1.62 -1.87
N VAL A 53 -4.01 -2.64 -1.84
CA VAL A 53 -4.43 -3.43 -3.00
C VAL A 53 -5.96 -3.48 -3.01
N PHE A 54 -6.57 -3.09 -4.12
CA PHE A 54 -8.02 -3.11 -4.29
C PHE A 54 -8.40 -3.18 -5.78
N SER A 55 -9.60 -3.67 -6.07
CA SER A 55 -10.11 -3.68 -7.45
C SER A 55 -10.72 -2.33 -7.81
N VAL A 56 -10.38 -1.82 -8.98
CA VAL A 56 -10.99 -0.61 -9.57
C VAL A 56 -11.98 -0.95 -10.69
N SER A 57 -12.38 -2.21 -10.81
CA SER A 57 -13.27 -2.66 -11.88
C SER A 57 -14.58 -1.88 -11.89
N ASP A 58 -15.10 -1.62 -13.10
CA ASP A 58 -16.36 -0.91 -13.32
C ASP A 58 -17.60 -1.75 -12.97
N ASP A 59 -17.45 -3.08 -12.82
CA ASP A 59 -18.54 -3.96 -12.39
C ASP A 59 -18.85 -3.75 -10.91
N PHE A 60 -19.70 -2.78 -10.61
CA PHE A 60 -20.05 -2.41 -9.24
C PHE A 60 -20.65 -3.55 -8.41
N LEU A 61 -21.31 -4.54 -9.03
CA LEU A 61 -21.96 -5.63 -8.31
C LEU A 61 -20.99 -6.77 -8.01
N LEU A 62 -20.09 -7.08 -8.95
CA LEU A 62 -19.17 -8.20 -8.84
C LEU A 62 -17.78 -7.83 -8.35
N ARG A 63 -17.39 -6.54 -8.40
CA ARG A 63 -16.07 -6.10 -7.93
C ARG A 63 -15.90 -6.31 -6.44
N ASP A 64 -14.68 -6.67 -6.04
CA ASP A 64 -14.27 -6.61 -4.65
C ASP A 64 -14.18 -5.14 -4.20
N LYS A 65 -14.91 -4.79 -3.15
CA LYS A 65 -14.97 -3.42 -2.58
C LYS A 65 -14.02 -3.27 -1.39
N ASN A 66 -13.29 -4.32 -1.03
CA ASN A 66 -12.36 -4.30 0.09
C ASN A 66 -11.02 -3.68 -0.31
N PHE A 67 -10.42 -3.01 0.66
CA PHE A 67 -9.05 -2.52 0.58
C PHE A 67 -8.14 -3.41 1.42
N TYR A 68 -7.28 -4.18 0.78
CA TYR A 68 -6.24 -4.96 1.44
C TYR A 68 -5.00 -4.10 1.61
N TYR A 69 -4.23 -4.34 2.67
CA TYR A 69 -2.98 -3.62 2.89
C TYR A 69 -1.99 -4.44 3.70
N GLY A 70 -0.70 -4.12 3.55
CA GLY A 70 0.37 -4.75 4.31
C GLY A 70 0.32 -4.39 5.81
N PRO A 71 0.76 -5.28 6.71
CA PRO A 71 0.75 -5.02 8.14
C PRO A 71 1.60 -3.79 8.48
N VAL A 72 1.05 -2.95 9.36
CA VAL A 72 1.67 -1.69 9.82
C VAL A 72 1.95 -1.69 11.31
N ILE A 73 1.55 -2.75 12.02
CA ILE A 73 1.73 -2.88 13.47
C ILE A 73 3.14 -3.37 13.77
N GLU A 74 3.70 -2.90 14.88
CA GLU A 74 5.04 -3.29 15.31
C GLU A 74 5.10 -4.79 15.65
N GLY A 75 6.14 -5.48 15.16
CA GLY A 75 6.28 -6.94 15.29
C GLY A 75 5.64 -7.75 14.16
N GLU A 76 4.70 -7.17 13.40
CA GLU A 76 4.07 -7.80 12.23
C GLU A 76 4.52 -7.18 10.90
N ALA A 77 4.82 -5.88 10.91
CA ALA A 77 5.29 -5.18 9.73
C ALA A 77 6.65 -5.71 9.26
N PRO A 78 6.88 -5.83 7.94
CA PRO A 78 8.14 -6.32 7.39
C PRO A 78 9.29 -5.31 7.48
N VAL A 79 9.01 -4.09 7.95
CA VAL A 79 9.94 -2.97 8.05
C VAL A 79 9.75 -2.17 9.34
N ASP A 80 10.80 -1.47 9.75
CA ASP A 80 10.78 -0.59 10.90
C ASP A 80 10.13 0.78 10.62
N LYS A 81 9.93 1.57 11.67
CA LYS A 81 9.52 2.98 11.53
C LYS A 81 10.54 3.74 10.69
N TYR A 82 10.09 4.81 10.02
CA TYR A 82 10.92 5.63 9.12
C TYR A 82 11.46 4.91 7.88
N SER A 83 10.94 3.74 7.52
CA SER A 83 11.40 2.99 6.33
C SER A 83 10.78 3.49 5.02
N TYR A 84 9.66 4.20 5.09
CA TYR A 84 8.89 4.71 3.95
C TYR A 84 8.47 3.62 2.95
N LEU A 85 7.98 2.48 3.45
CA LEU A 85 7.49 1.39 2.59
C LEU A 85 6.34 1.88 1.70
N GLY A 86 6.43 1.61 0.39
CA GLY A 86 5.46 2.09 -0.60
C GLY A 86 5.84 3.45 -1.20
N MET A 87 7.09 3.91 -1.04
CA MET A 87 7.62 5.03 -1.83
C MET A 87 7.69 4.70 -3.33
N SER A 88 7.88 3.43 -3.67
CA SER A 88 7.74 2.90 -5.01
C SER A 88 7.01 1.56 -4.94
N VAL A 89 6.29 1.21 -6.00
CA VAL A 89 5.60 -0.07 -6.13
C VAL A 89 5.82 -0.65 -7.51
N THR A 90 5.86 -1.98 -7.59
CA THR A 90 5.85 -2.72 -8.84
C THR A 90 5.10 -4.04 -8.64
N ALA A 91 4.69 -4.65 -9.75
CA ALA A 91 4.02 -5.93 -9.72
C ALA A 91 4.40 -6.74 -10.94
N GLY A 92 4.44 -8.06 -10.78
CA GLY A 92 4.80 -8.96 -11.85
C GLY A 92 4.86 -10.41 -11.39
N GLN A 93 5.11 -11.30 -12.34
CA GLN A 93 5.32 -12.71 -12.07
C GLN A 93 6.81 -12.95 -11.81
N PHE A 94 7.23 -12.77 -10.55
CA PHE A 94 8.65 -12.87 -10.18
C PHE A 94 9.02 -14.25 -9.61
N LEU A 95 8.07 -14.96 -9.01
CA LEU A 95 8.31 -16.20 -8.27
C LEU A 95 7.86 -17.44 -9.06
N GLU A 96 6.61 -17.42 -9.53
CA GLU A 96 5.99 -18.54 -10.23
C GLU A 96 5.15 -18.00 -11.39
N GLU A 97 5.12 -18.74 -12.50
CA GLU A 97 4.28 -18.41 -13.65
C GLU A 97 2.79 -18.48 -13.26
N GLY A 98 2.02 -17.48 -13.67
CA GLY A 98 0.61 -17.33 -13.33
C GLY A 98 0.33 -16.70 -11.96
N ARG A 99 1.34 -16.44 -11.13
CA ARG A 99 1.16 -15.79 -9.83
C ARG A 99 1.67 -14.36 -9.84
N MET A 100 0.75 -13.40 -9.73
CA MET A 100 1.11 -12.00 -9.54
C MET A 100 1.67 -11.79 -8.14
N VAL A 101 2.83 -11.14 -8.08
CA VAL A 101 3.51 -10.75 -6.86
C VAL A 101 3.65 -9.23 -6.88
N TYR A 102 3.37 -8.62 -5.74
CA TYR A 102 3.54 -7.18 -5.51
C TYR A 102 4.84 -6.96 -4.76
N ALA A 103 5.58 -5.93 -5.16
CA ALA A 103 6.79 -5.52 -4.48
C ALA A 103 6.75 -4.01 -4.21
N ALA A 104 7.32 -3.60 -3.09
CA ALA A 104 7.33 -2.21 -2.66
C ALA A 104 8.71 -1.78 -2.14
N GLY A 105 9.14 -0.58 -2.53
CA GLY A 105 10.37 0.01 -2.04
C GLY A 105 10.21 0.59 -0.64
N ALA A 106 11.21 0.34 0.21
CA ALA A 106 11.40 0.90 1.54
C ALA A 106 12.81 1.54 1.59
N PRO A 107 12.99 2.76 1.06
CA PRO A 107 14.29 3.34 0.76
C PRO A 107 15.17 3.65 1.98
N GLN A 108 14.58 3.80 3.17
CA GLN A 108 15.32 4.10 4.40
C GLN A 108 15.35 2.92 5.38
N PHE A 109 14.91 1.73 4.95
CA PHE A 109 15.01 0.54 5.77
C PHE A 109 16.49 0.26 6.08
N LEU A 110 16.83 0.29 7.37
CA LEU A 110 18.20 0.09 7.89
C LEU A 110 19.27 0.99 7.24
N GLU A 111 18.90 2.20 6.79
CA GLU A 111 19.81 3.15 6.09
C GLU A 111 20.42 2.66 4.76
N GLU A 112 20.13 1.43 4.33
CA GLU A 112 20.62 0.83 3.08
C GLU A 112 19.53 0.77 1.99
N GLY A 113 18.27 0.79 2.41
CA GLY A 113 17.12 0.64 1.54
C GLY A 113 16.86 -0.81 1.17
N ARG A 114 15.58 -1.17 1.00
CA ARG A 114 15.16 -2.52 0.62
C ARG A 114 13.92 -2.51 -0.25
N MET A 115 13.68 -3.64 -0.90
CA MET A 115 12.42 -3.98 -1.55
C MET A 115 11.80 -5.14 -0.78
N VAL A 116 10.50 -5.00 -0.48
CA VAL A 116 9.67 -5.98 0.23
C VAL A 116 8.66 -6.57 -0.73
#